data_AF-A0A2V2CG69-F1
#
_entry.id   AF-A0A2V2CG69-F1
#
_cell.length_a   1.000
_cell.length_b   1.000
_cell.length_c   1.000
_cell.angle_alpha   90.00
_cell.angle_beta   90.00
_cell.angle_gamma   90.00
#
_symmetry.space_group_name_H-M   'P 1'
#
loop_
_entity.id
_entity.type
_entity.pdbx_description
1 polymer ?
#
loop_
_entity_poly.entity_id
_entity_poly.type
_entity_poly.pdbx_seq_one_letter_code
_entity_poly.pdbx_strand_id
1 'polypeptide(L)'
;MTIQEKRWMDMDNLRALCIRHGWFTRGDCKAYDKFLNMPYDAKGTQRNITTKLLYSMARTIMQYSDPETYDIIEVAGIMYSLGQICDTTFYVSEV
;
A
#
# COMPACT_ATOMS: atom_id res chain seq x y z
N MET A 1 23.74 -11.82 -16.53
CA MET A 1 22.95 -11.94 -15.28
C MET A 1 22.29 -10.61 -14.91
N THR A 2 20.96 -10.59 -14.81
CA THR A 2 20.17 -9.47 -14.30
C THR A 2 19.21 -9.96 -13.23
N ILE A 3 19.12 -9.25 -12.10
CA ILE A 3 18.19 -9.54 -11.00
C ILE A 3 17.14 -8.45 -10.98
N GLN A 4 15.87 -8.83 -10.99
CA GLN A 4 14.73 -7.91 -10.84
C GLN A 4 13.98 -8.21 -9.56
N GLU A 5 13.67 -7.16 -8.79
CA GLU A 5 12.81 -7.22 -7.62
C GLU A 5 11.42 -6.68 -7.98
N LYS A 6 10.38 -7.42 -7.61
CA LYS A 6 9.00 -6.93 -7.64
C LYS A 6 8.36 -7.10 -6.28
N ARG A 7 7.59 -6.10 -5.88
CA ARG A 7 6.73 -6.12 -4.69
C ARG A 7 5.28 -6.22 -5.12
N TRP A 8 4.48 -6.97 -4.40
CA TRP A 8 3.04 -7.02 -4.58
C TRP A 8 2.35 -7.01 -3.21
N MET A 9 1.07 -6.68 -3.20
CA MET A 9 0.30 -6.54 -1.97
C MET A 9 -1.11 -7.07 -2.22
N ASP A 10 -1.60 -7.86 -1.27
CA ASP A 10 -2.97 -8.35 -1.28
C ASP A 10 -3.93 -7.33 -0.65
N MET A 11 -5.14 -7.25 -1.22
CA MET A 11 -6.19 -6.34 -0.76
C MET A 11 -6.60 -6.58 0.69
N ASP A 12 -6.69 -7.84 1.12
CA ASP A 12 -7.12 -8.19 2.47
C ASP A 12 -6.03 -7.83 3.49
N ASN A 13 -4.76 -7.99 3.13
CA ASN A 13 -3.64 -7.50 3.95
C ASN A 13 -3.69 -5.98 4.13
N LEU A 14 -3.98 -5.24 3.05
CA LEU A 14 -4.14 -3.79 3.10
C LEU A 14 -5.32 -3.36 4.00
N ARG A 15 -6.46 -4.06 3.86
CA ARG A 15 -7.64 -3.84 4.72
C ARG A 15 -7.32 -4.11 6.19
N ALA A 16 -6.68 -5.23 6.49
CA ALA A 16 -6.29 -5.61 7.84
C ALA A 16 -5.33 -4.59 8.46
N LEU A 17 -4.40 -4.04 7.67
CA LEU A 17 -3.50 -2.98 8.11
C LEU A 17 -4.28 -1.72 8.52
N CYS A 18 -5.23 -1.27 7.69
CA CYS A 18 -6.06 -0.11 8.03
C CYS A 18 -6.84 -0.32 9.34
N ILE A 19 -7.45 -1.49 9.51
CA ILE A 19 -8.20 -1.83 10.73
C ILE A 19 -7.29 -1.80 11.96
N ARG A 20 -6.10 -2.41 11.87
CA ARG A 20 -5.14 -2.49 12.98
C ARG A 20 -4.73 -1.12 13.52
N HIS A 21 -4.56 -0.14 12.62
CA HIS A 21 -4.08 1.19 12.98
C HIS A 21 -5.19 2.23 13.14
N GLY A 22 -6.47 1.86 12.95
CA GLY A 22 -7.57 2.82 12.94
C GLY A 22 -7.49 3.82 11.78
N TRP A 23 -6.89 3.42 10.66
CA TRP A 23 -6.71 4.24 9.47
C TRP A 23 -7.90 4.13 8.51
N PHE A 24 -8.08 5.15 7.68
CA PHE A 24 -9.13 5.28 6.68
C PHE A 24 -10.56 5.38 7.26
N THR A 25 -10.70 5.75 8.53
CA THR A 25 -12.00 5.84 9.24
C THR A 25 -12.89 6.99 8.79
N ARG A 26 -12.34 7.98 8.08
CA ARG A 26 -13.06 9.16 7.57
C ARG A 26 -13.42 9.05 6.08
N GLY A 27 -13.07 7.95 5.43
CA GLY A 27 -13.41 7.68 4.03
C GLY A 27 -14.81 7.09 3.87
N ASP A 28 -15.45 7.36 2.73
CA ASP A 28 -16.66 6.64 2.34
C ASP A 28 -16.29 5.28 1.70
N CYS A 29 -17.29 4.42 1.50
CA CYS A 29 -17.08 3.09 0.90
C CYS A 29 -16.42 3.18 -0.48
N LYS A 30 -16.77 4.19 -1.28
CA LYS A 30 -16.26 4.36 -2.65
C LYS A 30 -14.77 4.75 -2.65
N ALA A 31 -14.37 5.65 -1.77
CA ALA A 31 -12.98 6.04 -1.56
C ALA A 31 -12.17 4.86 -1.04
N TYR A 32 -12.75 4.07 -0.14
CA TYR A 32 -12.10 2.90 0.41
C TYR A 32 -11.90 1.80 -0.65
N ASP A 33 -12.93 1.50 -1.44
CA ASP A 33 -12.82 0.55 -2.56
C ASP A 33 -11.77 1.00 -3.57
N LYS A 34 -11.72 2.30 -3.90
CA LYS A 34 -10.69 2.85 -4.79
C LYS A 34 -9.30 2.68 -4.21
N PHE A 35 -9.13 2.91 -2.92
CA PHE A 35 -7.85 2.74 -2.21
C PHE A 35 -7.41 1.26 -2.20
N LEU A 36 -8.32 0.35 -1.87
CA LEU A 36 -8.07 -1.09 -1.84
C LEU A 36 -7.69 -1.66 -3.22
N ASN A 37 -8.10 -0.99 -4.29
CA ASN A 37 -7.71 -1.34 -5.67
C ASN A 37 -6.40 -0.70 -6.15
N MET A 38 -5.74 0.17 -5.38
CA MET A 38 -4.46 0.78 -5.79
C MET A 38 -3.32 -0.23 -6.10
N PRO A 39 -3.24 -1.40 -5.42
CA PRO A 39 -2.29 -2.45 -5.78
C PRO A 39 -2.53 -3.11 -7.14
N TYR A 40 -3.69 -2.89 -7.77
CA TYR A 40 -4.11 -3.54 -9.00
C TYR A 40 -4.19 -2.54 -10.16
N ASP A 41 -4.02 -3.03 -11.39
CA ASP A 41 -4.22 -2.25 -12.61
C ASP A 41 -5.70 -2.26 -13.04
N ALA A 42 -6.01 -1.56 -14.14
CA ALA A 42 -7.37 -1.47 -14.65
C ALA A 42 -7.97 -2.83 -15.10
N LYS A 43 -7.13 -3.86 -15.25
CA LYS A 43 -7.55 -5.22 -15.58
C LYS A 43 -7.66 -6.12 -14.35
N GLY A 44 -7.44 -5.59 -13.14
CA GLY A 44 -7.41 -6.36 -11.91
C GLY A 44 -6.13 -7.16 -11.70
N THR A 45 -5.07 -6.88 -12.47
CA THR A 45 -3.77 -7.58 -12.31
C THR A 45 -2.93 -6.86 -11.26
N GLN A 46 -2.27 -7.61 -10.39
CA GLN A 46 -1.35 -7.03 -9.41
C GLN A 46 -0.24 -6.22 -10.09
N ARG A 47 -0.01 -5.02 -9.58
CA ARG A 47 1.05 -4.11 -10.01
C ARG A 47 2.29 -4.34 -9.16
N ASN A 48 3.45 -4.03 -9.74
CA ASN A 48 4.65 -3.85 -8.93
C ASN A 48 4.47 -2.64 -8.00
N ILE A 49 4.51 -2.87 -6.69
CA ILE A 49 4.42 -1.83 -5.67
C ILE A 49 5.75 -1.06 -5.64
N THR A 50 5.77 0.06 -6.34
CA THR A 50 6.92 0.97 -6.33
C THR A 50 6.89 1.86 -5.09
N THR A 51 8.03 2.48 -4.75
CA THR A 51 8.10 3.46 -3.65
C THR A 51 7.18 4.65 -3.89
N LYS A 52 6.98 5.03 -5.15
CA LYS A 52 5.99 6.07 -5.53
C LYS A 52 4.56 5.62 -5.23
N LEU A 53 4.22 4.37 -5.51
CA LEU A 53 2.90 3.83 -5.20
C LEU A 53 2.67 3.74 -3.69
N LEU A 54 3.67 3.30 -2.91
CA LEU A 54 3.62 3.33 -1.44
C LEU A 54 3.34 4.75 -0.91
N TYR A 55 4.04 5.75 -1.46
CA TYR A 55 3.81 7.15 -1.09
C TYR A 55 2.37 7.60 -1.43
N SER A 56 1.87 7.28 -2.63
CA SER A 56 0.49 7.60 -3.01
C SER A 56 -0.55 6.93 -2.09
N MET A 57 -0.32 5.68 -1.71
CA MET A 57 -1.17 4.95 -0.77
C MET A 57 -1.12 5.57 0.62
N ALA A 58 0.07 5.91 1.13
CA ALA A 58 0.24 6.58 2.42
C ALA A 58 -0.46 7.93 2.47
N ARG A 59 -0.34 8.75 1.41
CA ARG A 59 -1.06 10.03 1.31
C ARG A 59 -2.58 9.86 1.30
N THR A 60 -3.07 8.80 0.66
CA THR A 60 -4.51 8.49 0.64
C THR A 60 -4.97 8.04 2.02
N ILE A 61 -4.19 7.23 2.74
CA ILE A 61 -4.46 6.89 4.14
C ILE A 61 -4.56 8.15 4.99
N MET A 62 -3.56 9.04 4.95
CA MET A 62 -3.57 10.28 5.74
C MET A 62 -4.80 11.14 5.43
N GLN A 63 -5.17 11.25 4.14
CA GLN A 63 -6.33 12.03 3.72
C GLN A 63 -7.64 11.57 4.38
N TYR A 64 -7.80 10.26 4.62
CA TYR A 64 -9.03 9.67 5.15
C TYR A 64 -8.87 9.13 6.57
N SER A 65 -7.81 9.50 7.29
CA SER A 65 -7.59 9.08 8.68
C SER A 65 -7.64 10.27 9.63
N ASP A 66 -7.84 9.98 10.91
CA ASP A 66 -7.64 10.98 11.95
C ASP A 66 -6.12 11.26 12.10
N PRO A 67 -5.66 12.53 12.08
CA PRO A 67 -4.25 12.85 12.33
C PRO A 67 -3.65 12.22 13.58
N GLU A 68 -4.42 12.03 14.64
CA GLU A 68 -3.95 11.39 15.88
C GLU A 68 -3.44 9.95 15.65
N THR A 69 -3.95 9.27 14.61
CA THR A 69 -3.56 7.90 14.26
C THR A 69 -2.22 7.80 13.52
N TYR A 70 -1.64 8.93 13.08
CA TYR A 70 -0.40 8.94 12.32
C TYR A 70 0.56 10.11 12.59
N ASP A 71 0.23 11.07 13.45
CA ASP A 71 1.07 12.24 13.78
C ASP A 71 2.53 11.83 14.07
N ILE A 72 2.72 10.88 14.99
CA ILE A 72 4.06 10.47 15.45
C ILE A 72 4.89 9.82 14.32
N ILE A 73 4.23 9.04 13.46
CA ILE A 73 4.92 8.22 12.45
C ILE A 73 5.02 8.93 11.09
N GLU A 74 4.17 9.93 10.89
CA GLU A 74 3.98 10.70 9.67
C GLU A 74 3.83 9.82 8.41
N VAL A 75 3.95 10.43 7.23
CA VAL A 75 3.86 9.70 5.95
C VAL A 75 4.89 8.57 5.85
N ALA A 76 6.09 8.76 6.43
CA ALA A 76 7.19 7.80 6.34
C ALA A 76 6.87 6.50 7.08
N GLY A 77 6.26 6.58 8.26
CA GLY A 77 5.87 5.39 9.01
C GLY A 77 4.67 4.66 8.43
N ILE A 78 3.74 5.37 7.79
CA ILE A 78 2.67 4.71 7.00
C ILE A 78 3.29 3.98 5.81
N MET A 79 4.24 4.60 5.09
CA MET A 79 4.96 3.95 4.00
C MET A 79 5.74 2.72 4.49
N TYR A 80 6.38 2.79 5.66
CA TYR A 80 7.03 1.65 6.29
C TYR A 80 6.03 0.52 6.55
N SER A 81 4.90 0.82 7.17
CA SER A 81 3.86 -0.15 7.51
C SER A 81 3.27 -0.83 6.26
N LEU A 82 3.04 -0.06 5.19
CA LEU A 82 2.64 -0.58 3.88
C LEU A 82 3.74 -1.45 3.25
N GLY A 83 5.01 -1.06 3.40
CA GLY A 83 6.15 -1.83 2.93
C GLY A 83 6.29 -3.18 3.65
N GLN A 84 5.98 -3.24 4.94
CA GLN A 84 6.06 -4.48 5.73
C GLN A 84 5.04 -5.55 5.30
N ILE A 85 3.90 -5.14 4.74
CA ILE A 85 2.87 -6.07 4.26
C ILE A 85 3.01 -6.38 2.75
N CYS A 86 4.05 -5.87 2.10
CA CYS A 86 4.36 -6.24 0.72
C CYS A 86 5.09 -7.59 0.69
N ASP A 87 4.67 -8.45 -0.22
CA ASP A 87 5.43 -9.64 -0.60
C ASP A 87 6.45 -9.27 -1.68
N THR A 88 7.70 -9.70 -1.50
CA THR A 88 8.80 -9.41 -2.42
C THR A 88 9.21 -10.67 -3.16
N THR A 89 9.27 -10.60 -4.49
CA THR A 89 9.69 -11.70 -5.37
C THR A 89 10.85 -11.25 -6.23
N PHE A 90 11.84 -12.12 -6.38
CA PHE A 90 13.04 -11.89 -7.18
C PHE A 90 13.01 -12.76 -8.45
N TYR A 91 13.39 -12.17 -9.57
CA TYR A 91 13.49 -12.84 -10.87
C TYR A 91 14.94 -12.74 -11.34
N VAL A 92 15.55 -13.88 -11.65
CA VAL A 92 16.93 -13.94 -12.17
C VAL A 92 16.87 -14.26 -13.65
N SER A 93 17.55 -13.46 -14.46
CA SER A 93 17.73 -13.69 -15.89
C SER A 93 19.22 -13.90 -16.19
N GLU A 94 19.55 -15.10 -16.63
CA GLU A 94 20.85 -15.47 -17.16
C GLU A 94 20.83 -15.24 -18.67
N VAL A 95 20.98 -13.98 -19.08
CA VAL A 95 21.49 -13.66 -20.42
C VAL A 95 22.98 -13.99 -20.45
#